data_AF-A0A0S8EYB8-F1
#
_entry.id   AF-A0A0S8EYB8-F1
#
_cell.length_a   1.000
_cell.length_b   1.000
_cell.length_c   1.000
_cell.angle_alpha   90.00
_cell.angle_beta   90.00
_cell.angle_gamma   90.00
#
_symmetry.space_group_name_H-M   'P 1'
#
loop_
_entity.id
_entity.type
_entity.pdbx_description
1 polymer ?
#
loop_
_entity_poly.entity_id
_entity_poly.type
_entity_poly.pdbx_seq_one_letter_code
_entity_poly.pdbx_strand_id
1 'polypeptide(L)'
;MRCRQIFLTLLLGLSVSAPLSADPWAPPGDLVLRHDVQRLADAGVIQSPVTTWPITWATLDYDVSSASPALVASLSESESMALARIRDRIQRNKGLTGLQPSAEVSARTDDFWLRTFEDTPREESELRVGASWQGGRFAVRLQGSYVDQPDPDDQEWRMDGSYAAMVLGNHILSAGAIDRWWGPSWDNSLIYSSVPRPIGAFALERNVAKEFETKWLSWIGPWTYSLTWGFLPVPGDRPVTGSDLVRLGASL
;
A
#
# COMPACT_ATOMS: atom_id res chain seq x y z
N MET A 1 47.05 1.93 33.61
CA MET A 1 46.98 0.77 32.70
C MET A 1 45.90 1.06 31.66
N ARG A 2 46.27 1.23 30.39
CA ARG A 2 45.36 1.54 29.28
C ARG A 2 44.85 0.22 28.68
N CYS A 3 43.56 -0.09 28.82
CA CYS A 3 42.94 -1.22 28.13
C CYS A 3 42.24 -0.69 26.88
N ARG A 4 42.76 -1.05 25.71
CA ARG A 4 42.31 -0.60 24.39
C ARG A 4 41.36 -1.66 23.87
N GLN A 5 40.05 -1.44 23.96
CA GLN A 5 39.06 -2.32 23.33
C GLN A 5 38.96 -1.97 21.84
N ILE A 6 39.35 -2.93 21.00
CA ILE A 6 39.24 -2.88 19.55
C ILE A 6 37.80 -3.30 19.23
N PHE A 7 36.97 -2.35 18.77
CA PHE A 7 35.66 -2.66 18.23
C PHE A 7 35.83 -3.17 16.79
N LEU A 8 35.47 -4.42 16.56
CA LEU A 8 35.43 -5.06 15.25
C LEU A 8 34.06 -4.76 14.64
N THR A 9 33.98 -3.81 13.70
CA THR A 9 32.74 -3.45 13.03
C THR A 9 32.41 -4.50 11.96
N LEU A 10 31.45 -5.38 12.26
CA LEU A 10 30.88 -6.30 11.27
C LEU A 10 29.85 -5.53 10.43
N LEU A 11 30.23 -5.14 9.21
CA LEU A 11 29.34 -4.51 8.25
C LEU A 11 28.41 -5.59 7.66
N LEU A 12 27.28 -5.84 8.30
CA LEU A 12 26.23 -6.69 7.75
C LEU A 12 25.45 -5.84 6.74
N GLY A 13 25.66 -6.08 5.44
CA GLY A 13 24.90 -5.44 4.38
C GLY A 13 23.43 -5.87 4.47
N LEU A 14 22.60 -5.01 5.06
CA LEU A 14 21.14 -5.15 5.05
C LEU A 14 20.64 -4.77 3.65
N SER A 15 20.55 -5.75 2.75
CA SER A 15 19.75 -5.61 1.55
C SER A 15 18.28 -5.56 1.97
N VAL A 16 17.72 -4.34 2.06
CA VAL A 16 16.29 -4.10 2.25
C VAL A 16 15.55 -4.65 1.03
N SER A 17 15.18 -5.93 1.10
CA SER A 17 14.29 -6.54 0.13
C SER A 17 12.88 -6.20 0.57
N ALA A 18 12.16 -5.41 -0.22
CA ALA A 18 10.74 -5.19 0.03
C ALA A 18 10.04 -6.56 0.14
N PRO A 19 9.22 -6.81 1.18
CA PRO A 19 8.53 -8.08 1.33
C PRO A 19 7.69 -8.33 0.09
N LEU A 20 7.98 -9.44 -0.62
CA LEU A 20 7.16 -9.87 -1.74
C LEU A 20 5.90 -10.51 -1.16
N SER A 21 4.83 -9.73 -1.07
CA SER A 21 3.55 -10.22 -0.60
C SER A 21 2.61 -10.44 -1.78
N ALA A 22 1.89 -11.56 -1.74
CA ALA A 22 0.91 -11.95 -2.75
C ALA A 22 -0.40 -11.19 -2.51
N ASP A 23 -0.45 -9.94 -2.99
CA ASP A 23 -1.59 -9.06 -2.82
C ASP A 23 -2.12 -8.54 -4.16
N PRO A 24 -3.41 -8.21 -4.24
CA PRO A 24 -3.97 -7.63 -5.46
C PRO A 24 -3.60 -6.15 -5.62
N TRP A 25 -3.02 -5.52 -4.59
CA TRP A 25 -2.61 -4.12 -4.63
C TRP A 25 -1.12 -3.90 -4.37
N ALA A 26 -0.59 -2.85 -4.99
CA ALA A 26 0.60 -2.15 -4.58
C ALA A 26 0.32 -1.37 -3.28
N PRO A 27 1.00 -1.70 -2.17
CA PRO A 27 0.72 -1.09 -0.88
C PRO A 27 1.19 0.39 -0.84
N PRO A 28 0.57 1.24 0.00
CA PRO A 28 1.24 2.47 0.44
C PRO A 28 2.52 2.11 1.21
N GLY A 29 3.48 3.04 1.32
CA GLY A 29 4.73 2.78 2.05
C GLY A 29 5.97 2.66 1.17
N ASP A 30 5.83 2.16 -0.05
CA ASP A 30 6.97 1.96 -0.95
C ASP A 30 7.31 3.25 -1.72
N LEU A 31 8.25 4.02 -1.17
CA LEU A 31 8.70 5.29 -1.76
C LEU A 31 9.23 5.13 -3.19
N VAL A 32 9.96 4.04 -3.48
CA VAL A 32 10.52 3.80 -4.82
C VAL A 32 9.40 3.53 -5.81
N LEU A 33 8.44 2.70 -5.43
CA LEU A 33 7.29 2.40 -6.28
C LEU A 33 6.44 3.64 -6.52
N ARG A 34 6.14 4.43 -5.48
CA ARG A 34 5.40 5.68 -5.63
C ARG A 34 6.13 6.65 -6.56
N HIS A 35 7.44 6.79 -6.38
CA HIS A 35 8.27 7.64 -7.23
C HIS A 35 8.21 7.22 -8.70
N ASP A 36 8.37 5.92 -8.96
CA ASP A 36 8.32 5.38 -10.32
C ASP A 36 6.93 5.53 -10.94
N VAL A 37 5.86 5.30 -10.16
CA VAL A 37 4.48 5.48 -10.60
C VAL A 37 4.21 6.93 -10.97
N GLN A 38 4.63 7.87 -10.13
CA GLN A 38 4.45 9.30 -10.41
C GLN A 38 5.24 9.76 -11.63
N ARG A 39 6.51 9.33 -11.74
CA ARG A 39 7.32 9.65 -12.92
C ARG A 39 6.69 9.14 -14.21
N LEU A 40 6.15 7.92 -14.21
CA LEU A 40 5.47 7.38 -15.39
C LEU A 40 4.09 8.00 -15.63
N ALA A 41 3.44 8.52 -14.60
CA ALA A 41 2.22 9.30 -14.75
C ALA A 41 2.51 10.66 -15.40
N ASP A 42 3.57 11.35 -14.96
CA ASP A 42 4.03 12.61 -15.55
C ASP A 42 4.47 12.42 -17.01
N ALA A 43 5.08 11.28 -17.34
CA ALA A 43 5.44 10.89 -18.70
C ALA A 43 4.23 10.44 -19.56
N GLY A 44 3.03 10.34 -18.99
CA GLY A 44 1.79 9.91 -19.68
C GLY A 44 1.70 8.41 -19.98
N VAL A 45 2.60 7.59 -19.43
CA VAL A 45 2.55 6.12 -19.53
C VAL A 45 1.48 5.55 -18.60
N ILE A 46 1.38 6.09 -17.38
CA ILE A 46 0.32 5.79 -16.43
C ILE A 46 -0.73 6.90 -16.54
N GLN A 47 -1.92 6.56 -17.00
CA GLN A 47 -3.01 7.53 -17.16
C GLN A 47 -4.05 7.42 -16.04
N SER A 48 -4.02 6.33 -15.29
CA SER A 48 -4.92 6.13 -14.15
C SER A 48 -4.56 7.07 -12.99
N PRO A 49 -5.52 7.41 -12.12
CA PRO A 49 -5.25 8.25 -10.94
C PRO A 49 -4.23 7.60 -9.98
N VAL A 50 -3.16 8.34 -9.65
CA VAL A 50 -2.04 7.84 -8.81
C VAL A 50 -1.99 8.41 -7.39
N THR A 51 -3.04 9.15 -6.99
CA THR A 51 -3.12 9.83 -5.69
C THR A 51 -3.88 9.03 -4.63
N THR A 52 -4.46 7.89 -5.01
CA THR A 52 -5.27 7.04 -4.14
C THR A 52 -4.62 5.66 -4.03
N TRP A 53 -4.04 5.40 -2.86
CA TRP A 53 -3.39 4.14 -2.52
C TRP A 53 -4.24 3.34 -1.51
N PRO A 54 -4.18 2.01 -1.55
CA PRO A 54 -3.31 1.19 -2.40
C PRO A 54 -3.78 1.15 -3.88
N ILE A 55 -2.84 1.12 -4.83
CA ILE A 55 -3.16 1.05 -6.26
C ILE A 55 -3.21 -0.42 -6.67
N THR A 56 -4.23 -0.85 -7.41
CA THR A 56 -4.30 -2.24 -7.86
C THR A 56 -3.19 -2.57 -8.86
N TRP A 57 -2.57 -3.74 -8.73
CA TRP A 57 -1.59 -4.19 -9.72
C TRP A 57 -2.20 -4.33 -11.12
N ALA A 58 -3.48 -4.67 -11.20
CA ALA A 58 -4.20 -4.77 -12.47
C ALA A 58 -4.36 -3.41 -13.17
N THR A 59 -4.51 -2.29 -12.43
CA THR A 59 -4.51 -0.95 -13.02
C THR A 59 -3.13 -0.60 -13.57
N LEU A 60 -2.07 -0.80 -12.78
CA LEU A 60 -0.70 -0.52 -13.24
C LEU A 60 -0.32 -1.36 -14.46
N ASP A 61 -0.67 -2.64 -14.46
CA ASP A 61 -0.45 -3.56 -15.59
C ASP A 61 -1.20 -3.13 -16.85
N TYR A 62 -2.45 -2.70 -16.70
CA TYR A 62 -3.24 -2.18 -17.81
C TYR A 62 -2.58 -0.96 -18.44
N ASP A 63 -2.17 0.03 -17.63
CA ASP A 63 -1.58 1.27 -18.12
C ASP A 63 -0.24 1.04 -18.82
N VAL A 64 0.70 0.35 -18.17
CA VAL A 64 2.05 0.11 -18.74
C VAL A 64 2.03 -0.80 -19.98
N SER A 65 0.97 -1.59 -20.15
CA SER A 65 0.76 -2.45 -21.32
C SER A 65 0.00 -1.74 -22.44
N SER A 66 -0.80 -0.73 -22.11
CA SER A 66 -1.58 0.06 -23.09
C SER A 66 -0.82 1.27 -23.63
N ALA A 67 0.30 1.64 -23.00
CA ALA A 67 1.16 2.73 -23.45
C ALA A 67 1.65 2.52 -24.91
N SER A 68 1.54 3.58 -25.73
CA SER A 68 1.87 3.49 -27.15
C SER A 68 3.37 3.18 -27.38
N PRO A 69 3.73 2.38 -28.39
CA PRO A 69 5.14 2.09 -28.68
C PRO A 69 5.97 3.35 -28.97
N ALA A 70 5.37 4.34 -29.62
CA ALA A 70 6.02 5.63 -29.90
C ALA A 70 6.34 6.40 -28.60
N LEU A 71 5.39 6.43 -27.65
CA LEU A 71 5.62 7.02 -26.33
C LEU A 71 6.74 6.29 -25.60
N VAL A 72 6.68 4.95 -25.53
CA VAL A 72 7.68 4.13 -24.85
C VAL A 72 9.08 4.33 -25.45
N ALA A 73 9.19 4.48 -26.78
CA ALA A 73 10.45 4.75 -27.46
C ALA A 73 11.00 6.18 -27.21
N SER A 74 10.13 7.12 -26.80
CA SER A 74 10.50 8.51 -26.53
C SER A 74 10.90 8.78 -25.07
N LEU A 75 10.75 7.79 -24.18
CA LEU A 75 11.09 7.92 -22.77
C LEU A 75 12.57 8.21 -22.57
N SER A 76 12.88 9.07 -21.60
CA SER A 76 14.24 9.23 -21.09
C SER A 76 14.77 7.92 -20.52
N GLU A 77 16.09 7.84 -20.32
CA GLU A 77 16.73 6.69 -19.67
C GLU A 77 16.12 6.43 -18.28
N SER A 78 15.90 7.50 -17.50
CA SER A 78 15.34 7.40 -16.15
C SER A 78 13.90 6.87 -16.11
N GLU A 79 13.06 7.28 -17.08
CA GLU A 79 11.68 6.80 -17.21
C GLU A 79 11.65 5.37 -17.73
N SER A 80 12.53 5.02 -18.67
CA SER A 80 12.68 3.65 -19.17
C SER A 80 13.06 2.68 -18.04
N MET A 81 13.96 3.11 -17.14
CA MET A 81 14.33 2.33 -15.95
C MET A 81 13.16 2.21 -14.96
N ALA A 82 12.37 3.27 -14.74
CA ALA A 82 11.18 3.22 -13.89
C ALA A 82 10.13 2.25 -14.46
N LEU A 83 9.88 2.31 -15.77
CA LEU A 83 9.00 1.38 -16.48
C LEU A 83 9.47 -0.08 -16.34
N ALA A 84 10.77 -0.32 -16.47
CA ALA A 84 11.34 -1.65 -16.28
C ALA A 84 11.12 -2.17 -14.84
N ARG A 85 11.35 -1.34 -13.82
CA ARG A 85 11.11 -1.71 -12.41
C ARG A 85 9.64 -2.01 -12.12
N ILE A 86 8.71 -1.20 -12.64
CA ILE A 86 7.28 -1.45 -12.45
C ILE A 86 6.84 -2.73 -13.16
N ARG A 87 7.27 -2.95 -14.41
CA ARG A 87 6.98 -4.20 -15.13
C ARG A 87 7.52 -5.41 -14.38
N ASP A 88 8.75 -5.35 -13.90
CA ASP A 88 9.36 -6.42 -13.09
C ASP A 88 8.53 -6.70 -11.82
N ARG A 89 8.13 -5.67 -11.07
CA ARG A 89 7.28 -5.84 -9.88
C ARG A 89 5.93 -6.46 -10.21
N ILE A 90 5.29 -6.06 -11.30
CA ILE A 90 4.03 -6.65 -11.79
C ILE A 90 4.23 -8.13 -12.14
N GLN A 91 5.28 -8.47 -12.88
CA GLN A 91 5.56 -9.86 -13.25
C GLN A 91 5.89 -10.72 -12.03
N ARG A 92 6.66 -10.19 -11.08
CA ARG A 92 6.93 -10.84 -9.81
C ARG A 92 5.64 -11.12 -9.03
N ASN A 93 4.75 -10.13 -8.90
CA ASN A 93 3.46 -10.33 -8.22
C ASN A 93 2.59 -11.38 -8.93
N LYS A 94 2.52 -11.35 -10.26
CA LYS A 94 1.79 -12.37 -11.05
C LYS A 94 2.39 -13.76 -10.90
N GLY A 95 3.71 -13.86 -10.75
CA GLY A 95 4.44 -15.11 -10.57
C GLY A 95 4.37 -15.70 -9.16
N LEU A 96 3.87 -14.94 -8.17
CA LEU A 96 3.66 -15.44 -6.82
C LEU A 96 2.58 -16.52 -6.82
N THR A 97 2.97 -17.73 -6.44
CA THR A 97 2.08 -18.89 -6.33
C THR A 97 2.25 -19.53 -4.96
N GLY A 98 1.14 -19.98 -4.38
CA GLY A 98 1.14 -20.55 -3.03
C GLY A 98 1.30 -19.49 -1.93
N LEU A 99 1.56 -19.97 -0.72
CA LEU A 99 1.65 -19.15 0.47
C LEU A 99 2.97 -18.36 0.51
N GLN A 100 2.89 -17.06 0.79
CA GLN A 100 4.05 -16.17 0.91
C GLN A 100 4.20 -15.72 2.37
N PRO A 101 5.13 -16.29 3.16
CA PRO A 101 5.37 -15.85 4.52
C PRO A 101 6.14 -14.52 4.55
N SER A 102 5.88 -13.70 5.56
CA SER A 102 6.56 -12.43 5.80
C SER A 102 6.90 -12.25 7.27
N ALA A 103 8.07 -11.67 7.54
CA ALA A 103 8.47 -11.24 8.87
C ALA A 103 9.23 -9.91 8.75
N GLU A 104 8.90 -8.96 9.62
CA GLU A 104 9.49 -7.63 9.66
C GLU A 104 9.79 -7.28 11.11
N VAL A 105 10.99 -6.77 11.36
CA VAL A 105 11.38 -6.20 12.65
C VAL A 105 11.78 -4.76 12.38
N SER A 106 11.20 -3.85 13.14
CA SER A 106 11.39 -2.44 12.90
C SER A 106 11.56 -1.71 14.23
N ALA A 107 12.45 -0.72 14.25
CA ALA A 107 12.78 0.04 15.44
C ALA A 107 13.04 1.48 15.06
N ARG A 108 12.67 2.41 15.94
CA ARG A 108 12.81 3.84 15.73
C ARG A 108 13.52 4.46 16.95
N THR A 109 14.37 5.44 16.72
CA THR A 109 15.13 6.13 17.77
C THR A 109 14.71 7.59 17.97
N ASP A 110 13.81 8.12 17.14
CA ASP A 110 13.37 9.51 17.15
C ASP A 110 11.85 9.66 17.32
N ASP A 111 11.45 10.76 17.96
CA ASP A 111 10.06 11.01 18.38
C ASP A 111 9.26 11.80 17.31
N PHE A 112 9.49 11.49 16.03
CA PHE A 112 8.90 12.24 14.93
C PHE A 112 7.43 11.85 14.69
N TRP A 113 6.52 12.72 15.10
CA TRP A 113 5.06 12.50 15.10
C TRP A 113 4.36 12.64 13.73
N LEU A 114 5.07 13.04 12.68
CA LEU A 114 4.50 13.20 11.33
C LEU A 114 4.89 12.01 10.44
N ARG A 115 3.95 11.10 10.13
CA ARG A 115 4.19 10.01 9.17
C ARG A 115 3.99 10.50 7.74
N THR A 116 5.01 10.31 6.92
CA THR A 116 4.99 10.50 5.46
C THR A 116 4.40 9.26 4.78
N PHE A 117 4.45 9.22 3.45
CA PHE A 117 4.01 8.05 2.69
C PHE A 117 4.74 6.76 3.05
N GLU A 118 5.97 6.86 3.55
CA GLU A 118 6.82 5.72 3.88
C GLU A 118 6.24 4.88 5.02
N ASP A 119 6.35 3.56 4.91
CA ASP A 119 5.95 2.65 5.99
C ASP A 119 7.04 2.60 7.07
N THR A 120 6.97 3.56 7.98
CA THR A 120 7.89 3.68 9.13
C THR A 120 7.30 2.99 10.37
N PRO A 121 8.08 2.49 11.34
CA PRO A 121 7.51 1.94 12.59
C PRO A 121 6.59 2.97 13.25
N ARG A 122 5.42 2.58 13.75
CA ARG A 122 4.55 3.51 14.50
C ARG A 122 5.11 3.80 15.91
N GLU A 123 5.90 2.87 16.41
CA GLU A 123 6.27 2.73 17.82
C GLU A 123 7.79 2.53 17.91
N GLU A 124 8.38 2.64 19.10
CA GLU A 124 9.84 2.53 19.27
C GLU A 124 10.37 1.17 18.79
N SER A 125 9.60 0.10 19.01
CA SER A 125 9.87 -1.21 18.44
C SER A 125 8.61 -1.95 18.03
N GLU A 126 8.65 -2.56 16.84
CA GLU A 126 7.53 -3.32 16.29
C GLU A 126 8.05 -4.61 15.61
N LEU A 127 7.36 -5.71 15.87
CA LEU A 127 7.55 -6.99 15.21
C LEU A 127 6.28 -7.33 14.45
N ARG A 128 6.38 -7.61 13.15
CA ARG A 128 5.26 -8.07 12.32
C ARG A 128 5.57 -9.43 11.73
N VAL A 129 4.61 -10.33 11.80
CA VAL A 129 4.68 -11.67 11.19
C VAL A 129 3.40 -11.96 10.47
N GLY A 130 3.49 -12.61 9.31
CA GLY A 130 2.30 -12.88 8.52
C GLY A 130 2.53 -13.84 7.38
N ALA A 131 1.43 -14.09 6.66
CA ALA A 131 1.46 -14.79 5.39
C ALA A 131 0.35 -14.26 4.48
N SER A 132 0.65 -14.18 3.19
CA SER A 132 -0.32 -13.83 2.15
C SER A 132 -0.46 -14.95 1.12
N TRP A 133 -1.63 -15.00 0.52
CA TRP A 133 -1.94 -15.90 -0.59
C TRP A 133 -2.87 -15.20 -1.55
N GLN A 134 -2.60 -15.34 -2.84
CA GLN A 134 -3.51 -14.92 -3.90
C GLN A 134 -3.67 -16.03 -4.94
N GLY A 135 -4.89 -16.20 -5.44
CA GLY A 135 -5.18 -17.23 -6.44
C GLY A 135 -6.55 -17.05 -7.09
N GLY A 136 -6.58 -17.19 -8.42
CA GLY A 136 -7.79 -17.00 -9.21
C GLY A 136 -8.36 -15.60 -9.02
N ARG A 137 -9.49 -15.51 -8.30
CA ARG A 137 -10.16 -14.24 -7.97
C ARG A 137 -10.10 -13.87 -6.50
N PHE A 138 -9.34 -14.59 -5.68
CA PHE A 138 -9.29 -14.40 -4.23
C PHE A 138 -7.89 -14.01 -3.76
N ALA A 139 -7.83 -13.22 -2.69
CA ALA A 139 -6.60 -12.93 -1.96
C ALA A 139 -6.89 -12.88 -0.45
N VAL A 140 -5.95 -13.37 0.34
CA VAL A 140 -6.02 -13.38 1.81
C VAL A 140 -4.65 -13.04 2.36
N ARG A 141 -4.61 -12.17 3.36
CA ARG A 141 -3.43 -11.92 4.18
C ARG A 141 -3.81 -12.05 5.65
N LEU A 142 -3.01 -12.80 6.39
CA LEU A 142 -3.05 -12.85 7.85
C LEU A 142 -1.76 -12.25 8.37
N GLN A 143 -1.88 -11.22 9.20
CA GLN A 143 -0.77 -10.46 9.76
C GLN A 143 -1.06 -10.21 11.23
N GLY A 144 -0.08 -10.54 12.07
CA GLY A 144 -0.06 -10.18 13.49
C GLY A 144 1.15 -9.30 13.76
N SER A 145 0.97 -8.30 14.61
CA SER A 145 2.08 -7.50 15.11
C SER A 145 2.08 -7.41 16.63
N TYR A 146 3.28 -7.27 17.16
CA TYR A 146 3.54 -6.93 18.56
C TYR A 146 4.27 -5.60 18.60
N VAL A 147 3.83 -4.73 19.49
CA VAL A 147 4.36 -3.39 19.71
C VAL A 147 4.75 -3.24 21.16
N ASP A 148 5.94 -2.67 21.38
CA ASP A 148 6.35 -2.22 22.71
C ASP A 148 5.84 -0.80 22.98
N GLN A 149 5.34 -0.57 24.21
CA GLN A 149 4.86 0.74 24.68
C GLN A 149 3.83 1.41 23.75
N PRO A 150 2.67 0.76 23.49
CA PRO A 150 1.64 1.35 22.63
C PRO A 150 1.04 2.63 23.24
N ASP A 151 0.42 3.46 22.40
CA ASP A 151 -0.34 4.64 22.83
C ASP A 151 -1.35 4.31 23.97
N PRO A 152 -1.63 5.26 24.88
CA PRO A 152 -2.68 5.10 25.89
C PRO A 152 -4.03 4.80 25.21
N ASP A 153 -4.71 3.74 25.66
CA ASP A 153 -5.93 3.14 25.07
C ASP A 153 -5.70 2.16 23.90
N ASP A 154 -4.45 1.77 23.63
CA ASP A 154 -4.12 0.81 22.57
C ASP A 154 -3.57 -0.54 23.10
N GLN A 155 -3.60 -1.56 22.23
CA GLN A 155 -3.19 -2.93 22.47
C GLN A 155 -1.81 -3.20 21.85
N GLU A 156 -0.99 -3.94 22.60
CA GLU A 156 0.32 -4.44 22.18
C GLU A 156 0.22 -5.41 20.99
N TRP A 157 -0.80 -6.26 20.99
CA TRP A 157 -1.06 -7.23 19.94
C TRP A 157 -2.09 -6.68 18.95
N ARG A 158 -1.74 -6.66 17.67
CA ARG A 158 -2.58 -6.11 16.60
C ARG A 158 -2.67 -7.08 15.43
N MET A 159 -3.74 -6.95 14.65
CA MET A 159 -3.94 -7.69 13.40
C MET A 159 -4.00 -6.76 12.17
N ASP A 160 -3.37 -5.59 12.30
CA ASP A 160 -3.30 -4.57 11.26
C ASP A 160 -2.65 -5.17 10.00
N GLY A 161 -3.21 -4.87 8.83
CA GLY A 161 -2.80 -5.47 7.56
C GLY A 161 -3.50 -6.78 7.21
N SER A 162 -4.24 -7.41 8.14
CA SER A 162 -5.02 -8.62 7.83
C SER A 162 -6.24 -8.31 6.98
N TYR A 163 -6.48 -9.08 5.92
CA TYR A 163 -7.64 -8.93 5.06
C TYR A 163 -8.00 -10.19 4.27
N ALA A 164 -9.23 -10.23 3.78
CA ALA A 164 -9.67 -11.10 2.70
C ALA A 164 -10.29 -10.26 1.58
N ALA A 165 -10.04 -10.64 0.33
CA ALA A 165 -10.49 -9.92 -0.85
C ALA A 165 -10.93 -10.86 -1.98
N MET A 166 -11.87 -10.39 -2.79
CA MET A 166 -12.36 -11.08 -3.97
C MET A 166 -12.56 -10.11 -5.13
N VAL A 167 -12.08 -10.48 -6.31
CA VAL A 167 -12.32 -9.79 -7.57
C VAL A 167 -13.64 -10.27 -8.19
N LEU A 168 -14.54 -9.33 -8.44
CA LEU A 168 -15.85 -9.52 -9.07
C LEU A 168 -15.94 -8.62 -10.32
N GLY A 169 -15.66 -9.19 -11.49
CA GLY A 169 -15.59 -8.40 -12.73
C GLY A 169 -14.46 -7.37 -12.65
N ASN A 170 -14.80 -6.08 -12.74
CA ASN A 170 -13.86 -4.98 -12.58
C ASN A 170 -13.84 -4.36 -11.17
N HIS A 171 -14.32 -5.09 -10.17
CA HIS A 171 -14.42 -4.60 -8.80
C HIS A 171 -13.69 -5.53 -7.84
N ILE A 172 -13.13 -4.96 -6.78
CA ILE A 172 -12.57 -5.71 -5.66
C ILE A 172 -13.44 -5.46 -4.45
N LEU A 173 -13.97 -6.53 -3.86
CA LEU A 173 -14.63 -6.52 -2.56
C LEU A 173 -13.61 -7.00 -1.52
N SER A 174 -13.42 -6.25 -0.44
CA SER A 174 -12.50 -6.63 0.63
C SER A 174 -13.09 -6.43 2.02
N ALA A 175 -12.58 -7.20 2.98
CA ALA A 175 -12.87 -7.09 4.40
C ALA A 175 -11.55 -7.21 5.17
N GLY A 176 -11.20 -6.20 5.97
CA GLY A 176 -9.95 -6.20 6.72
C GLY A 176 -9.48 -4.83 7.16
N ALA A 177 -8.32 -4.80 7.82
CA ALA A 177 -7.64 -3.59 8.27
C ALA A 177 -6.50 -3.24 7.29
N ILE A 178 -6.85 -2.60 6.16
CA ILE A 178 -5.90 -2.27 5.09
C ILE A 178 -5.47 -0.81 5.20
N ASP A 179 -4.17 -0.55 5.25
CA ASP A 179 -3.58 0.80 5.20
C ASP A 179 -3.90 1.49 3.86
N ARG A 180 -4.19 2.79 3.90
CA ARG A 180 -4.54 3.58 2.70
C ARG A 180 -3.92 4.97 2.77
N TRP A 181 -3.76 5.59 1.60
CA TRP A 181 -3.26 6.96 1.45
C TRP A 181 -3.99 7.67 0.32
N TRP A 182 -4.82 8.66 0.63
CA TRP A 182 -5.66 9.38 -0.33
C TRP A 182 -5.22 10.84 -0.43
N GLY A 183 -4.24 11.12 -1.28
CA GLY A 183 -3.80 12.49 -1.52
C GLY A 183 -2.50 12.57 -2.31
N PRO A 184 -2.25 13.69 -2.99
CA PRO A 184 -1.05 13.87 -3.81
C PRO A 184 0.22 14.12 -2.98
N SER A 185 0.06 14.56 -1.73
CA SER A 185 1.17 14.88 -0.83
C SER A 185 1.98 13.65 -0.47
N TRP A 186 3.31 13.83 -0.38
CA TRP A 186 4.25 12.83 0.09
C TRP A 186 4.34 12.82 1.62
N ASP A 187 4.00 13.93 2.27
CA ASP A 187 4.24 14.14 3.70
C ASP A 187 3.02 13.83 4.56
N ASN A 188 1.82 14.20 4.12
CA ASN A 188 0.57 13.85 4.83
C ASN A 188 -0.64 14.05 3.91
N SER A 189 -1.64 13.18 4.04
CA SER A 189 -2.96 13.40 3.44
C SER A 189 -3.93 13.98 4.48
N LEU A 190 -4.60 15.07 4.11
CA LEU A 190 -5.64 15.70 4.93
C LEU A 190 -6.96 14.92 4.92
N ILE A 191 -7.14 13.97 4.00
CA ILE A 191 -8.38 13.22 3.83
C ILE A 191 -8.24 11.81 4.41
N TYR A 192 -7.16 11.09 4.05
CA TYR A 192 -6.84 9.80 4.62
C TYR A 192 -5.35 9.49 4.47
N SER A 193 -4.62 9.48 5.57
CA SER A 193 -3.21 9.11 5.63
C SER A 193 -3.05 7.81 6.42
N SER A 194 -1.84 7.24 6.36
CA SER A 194 -1.41 6.10 7.18
C SER A 194 -1.05 6.52 8.63
N VAL A 195 -1.36 7.77 9.02
CA VAL A 195 -1.12 8.29 10.37
C VAL A 195 -1.95 7.51 11.40
N PRO A 196 -3.30 7.46 11.32
CA PRO A 196 -4.07 6.55 12.16
C PRO A 196 -3.84 5.09 11.73
N ARG A 197 -3.97 4.16 12.69
CA ARG A 197 -3.98 2.73 12.39
C ARG A 197 -5.12 2.37 11.43
N PRO A 198 -4.94 1.35 10.58
CA PRO A 198 -6.01 0.91 9.70
C PRO A 198 -7.15 0.35 10.56
N ILE A 199 -8.37 0.76 10.23
CA ILE A 199 -9.57 0.26 10.89
C ILE A 199 -10.09 -0.96 10.15
N GLY A 200 -10.70 -1.90 10.88
CA GLY A 200 -11.44 -2.99 10.26
C GLY A 200 -12.57 -2.42 9.41
N ALA A 201 -12.62 -2.79 8.13
CA ALA A 201 -13.60 -2.24 7.21
C ALA A 201 -14.01 -3.23 6.12
N PHE A 202 -15.22 -3.05 5.59
CA PHE A 202 -15.60 -3.54 4.27
C PHE A 202 -15.28 -2.47 3.23
N ALA A 203 -14.74 -2.87 2.08
CA ALA A 203 -14.50 -1.93 0.99
C ALA A 203 -14.88 -2.52 -0.37
N LEU A 204 -15.32 -1.63 -1.26
CA LEU A 204 -15.56 -1.89 -2.66
C LEU A 204 -14.75 -0.90 -3.50
N GLU A 205 -13.91 -1.42 -4.38
CA GLU A 205 -12.93 -0.64 -5.15
C GLU A 205 -12.93 -1.07 -6.62
N ARG A 206 -12.41 -0.25 -7.54
CA ARG A 206 -12.17 -0.69 -8.92
C ARG A 206 -10.91 -1.54 -9.01
N ASN A 207 -10.98 -2.63 -9.77
CA ASN A 207 -9.83 -3.46 -10.09
C ASN A 207 -8.95 -2.82 -11.18
N VAL A 208 -9.56 -2.25 -12.24
CA VAL A 208 -8.86 -1.51 -13.30
C VAL A 208 -9.53 -0.16 -13.52
N ALA A 209 -8.76 0.93 -13.46
CA ALA A 209 -9.21 2.30 -13.64
C ALA A 209 -9.44 2.69 -15.12
N LYS A 210 -10.26 1.91 -15.84
CA LYS A 210 -10.62 2.23 -17.23
C LYS A 210 -11.55 3.43 -17.33
N GLU A 211 -11.42 4.15 -18.44
CA GLU A 211 -12.36 5.17 -18.89
C GLU A 211 -13.79 4.62 -19.08
N PHE A 212 -14.76 5.53 -19.15
CA PHE A 212 -16.14 5.15 -19.45
C PHE A 212 -16.31 4.79 -20.93
N GLU A 213 -16.95 3.66 -21.21
CA GLU A 213 -17.28 3.23 -22.58
C GLU A 213 -18.36 4.11 -23.25
N THR A 214 -19.15 4.83 -22.45
CA THR A 214 -20.23 5.69 -22.94
C THR A 214 -19.70 7.01 -23.49
N LYS A 215 -20.11 7.37 -24.73
CA LYS A 215 -19.68 8.60 -25.44
C LYS A 215 -19.84 9.91 -24.65
N TRP A 216 -20.81 9.99 -23.74
CA TRP A 216 -21.10 11.21 -22.96
C TRP A 216 -20.24 11.35 -21.69
N LEU A 217 -19.53 10.29 -21.28
CA LEU A 217 -18.60 10.29 -20.13
C LEU A 217 -17.14 9.99 -20.52
N SER A 218 -16.87 9.60 -21.76
CA SER A 218 -15.51 9.25 -22.19
C SER A 218 -14.52 10.39 -22.06
N TRP A 219 -14.99 11.64 -22.03
CA TRP A 219 -14.14 12.83 -21.83
C TRP A 219 -13.52 12.92 -20.43
N ILE A 220 -14.02 12.17 -19.44
CA ILE A 220 -13.47 12.13 -18.08
C ILE A 220 -12.12 11.41 -18.05
N GLY A 221 -11.91 10.44 -18.95
CA GLY A 221 -10.73 9.60 -18.97
C GLY A 221 -10.77 8.47 -17.92
N PRO A 222 -9.61 7.84 -17.66
CA PRO A 222 -9.41 6.84 -16.62
C PRO A 222 -9.89 7.32 -15.26
N TRP A 223 -10.65 6.49 -14.53
CA TRP A 223 -11.14 6.89 -13.20
C TRP A 223 -11.22 5.69 -12.26
N THR A 224 -11.11 5.97 -10.96
CA THR A 224 -11.20 4.97 -9.90
C THR A 224 -12.12 5.43 -8.77
N TYR A 225 -12.62 4.46 -7.99
CA TYR A 225 -13.36 4.71 -6.76
C TYR A 225 -12.94 3.74 -5.67
N SER A 226 -13.07 4.17 -4.42
CA SER A 226 -13.01 3.36 -3.22
C SER A 226 -14.13 3.77 -2.28
N LEU A 227 -15.05 2.84 -2.02
CA LEU A 227 -16.09 2.96 -1.01
C LEU A 227 -15.68 2.10 0.18
N THR A 228 -15.57 2.70 1.37
CA THR A 228 -15.16 2.00 2.59
C THR A 228 -16.17 2.22 3.69
N TRP A 229 -16.60 1.15 4.33
CA TRP A 229 -17.39 1.15 5.57
C TRP A 229 -16.53 0.54 6.68
N GLY A 230 -16.03 1.41 7.56
CA GLY A 230 -15.15 1.03 8.66
C GLY A 230 -15.84 1.02 10.02
N PHE A 231 -15.29 0.21 10.92
CA PHE A 231 -15.73 0.06 12.30
C PHE A 231 -14.66 0.64 13.22
N LEU A 232 -15.01 1.64 14.02
CA LEU A 232 -14.05 2.24 14.94
C LEU A 232 -13.92 1.37 16.20
N PRO A 233 -12.69 1.07 16.66
CA PRO A 233 -12.49 0.47 17.97
C PRO A 233 -13.11 1.36 19.03
N VAL A 234 -13.85 0.76 19.97
CA VAL A 234 -14.36 1.47 21.15
C VAL A 234 -13.26 1.42 22.21
N PRO A 235 -12.68 2.56 22.64
CA PRO A 235 -11.78 2.56 23.78
C PRO A 235 -12.53 2.08 25.03
N GLY A 236 -11.93 1.17 25.79
CA GLY A 236 -12.49 0.65 27.03
C GLY A 236 -12.62 1.78 28.05
N ASP A 237 -13.83 2.35 28.14
CA ASP A 237 -14.40 3.21 29.21
C ASP A 237 -15.33 4.32 28.68
N ARG A 238 -15.57 4.41 27.36
CA ARG A 238 -16.50 5.42 26.80
C ARG A 238 -17.92 4.85 26.61
N PRO A 239 -18.97 5.58 27.04
CA PRO A 239 -20.37 5.17 26.87
C PRO A 239 -20.89 5.48 25.46
N VAL A 240 -20.11 5.12 24.42
CA VAL A 240 -20.51 5.29 23.02
C VAL A 240 -20.65 3.90 22.42
N THR A 241 -21.89 3.50 22.14
CA THR A 241 -22.19 2.32 21.30
C THR A 241 -21.47 2.47 19.96
N GLY A 242 -20.86 1.38 19.48
CA GLY A 242 -19.94 1.34 18.34
C GLY A 242 -20.27 2.32 17.21
N SER A 243 -19.27 3.10 16.82
CA SER A 243 -19.39 4.10 15.76
C SER A 243 -18.88 3.55 14.43
N ASP A 244 -19.70 3.73 13.41
CA ASP A 244 -19.36 3.39 12.03
C ASP A 244 -18.79 4.62 11.32
N LEU A 245 -17.82 4.39 10.44
CA LEU A 245 -17.20 5.41 9.60
C LEU A 245 -17.40 5.04 8.13
N VAL A 246 -18.24 5.78 7.42
CA VAL A 246 -18.39 5.64 5.97
C VAL A 246 -17.51 6.66 5.26
N ARG A 247 -16.69 6.20 4.32
CA ARG A 247 -15.82 7.04 3.48
C ARG A 247 -15.98 6.69 2.01
N LEU A 248 -15.97 7.73 1.17
CA LEU A 248 -15.99 7.60 -0.27
C LEU A 248 -14.84 8.42 -0.85
N GLY A 249 -13.97 7.74 -1.59
CA GLY A 249 -12.93 8.34 -2.41
C GLY A 249 -13.23 8.09 -3.88
N ALA A 250 -13.21 9.14 -4.70
CA ALA A 250 -13.21 9.02 -6.14
C ALA A 250 -12.07 9.88 -6.68
N SER A 251 -11.35 9.36 -7.67
CA SER A 251 -10.27 10.09 -8.32
C SER A 251 -10.45 9.96 -9.83
N LEU A 252 -10.21 11.10 -10.48
CA LEU A 252 -10.19 11.28 -11.92
C LEU A 252 -8.74 11.52 -12.35
#